data_AF-A0A7C5DAW7-F1
#
_entry.id   AF-A0A7C5DAW7-F1
#
_cell.length_a   1.000
_cell.length_b   1.000
_cell.length_c   1.000
_cell.angle_alpha   90.00
_cell.angle_beta   90.00
_cell.angle_gamma   90.00
#
_symmetry.space_group_name_H-M   'P 1'
#
loop_
_entity.id
_entity.type
_entity.pdbx_description
1 polymer ?
#
loop_
_entity_poly.entity_id
_entity_poly.type
_entity_poly.pdbx_seq_one_letter_code
_entity_poly.pdbx_strand_id
1 'polypeptide(L)'
;MDRYNIRSHKVSDVHSFIAGAILGGIAKLTGRYPVFDLRRAKDLRYRFWSYNVENFFTDTGYVIKYSFKRTAKETADWYKMMGWIK
;
A
#
# COMPACT_ATOMS: atom_id res chain seq x y z
N MET A 1 27.51 -5.59 2.39
CA MET A 1 27.62 -4.81 3.63
C MET A 1 26.49 -3.81 3.65
N ASP A 2 25.50 -4.00 4.51
CA ASP A 2 24.84 -2.88 5.20
C ASP A 2 23.95 -3.43 6.33
N ARG A 3 24.41 -3.26 7.58
CA ARG A 3 23.64 -3.64 8.78
C ARG A 3 22.64 -2.52 9.07
N TYR A 4 21.59 -2.40 8.26
CA TYR A 4 20.53 -1.41 8.48
C TYR A 4 19.62 -1.81 9.64
N ASN A 5 19.93 -1.22 10.79
CA ASN A 5 19.03 -0.71 11.83
C ASN A 5 17.66 -1.42 11.98
N ILE A 6 17.64 -2.52 12.72
CA ILE A 6 16.46 -3.35 13.03
C ILE A 6 15.51 -2.67 14.07
N ARG A 7 15.91 -1.54 14.67
CA ARG A 7 15.16 -0.95 15.81
C ARG A 7 13.97 -0.06 15.43
N SER A 8 13.88 0.51 14.23
CA SER A 8 12.76 1.39 13.88
C SER A 8 11.48 0.65 13.44
N HIS A 9 11.57 -0.64 13.08
CA HIS A 9 10.42 -1.40 12.57
C HIS A 9 9.45 -1.91 13.65
N LYS A 10 9.89 -2.06 14.91
CA LYS A 10 9.03 -2.63 15.96
C LYS A 10 7.88 -1.71 16.39
N VAL A 11 8.01 -0.39 16.22
CA VAL A 11 7.03 0.59 16.73
C VAL A 11 5.94 0.92 15.68
N SER A 12 6.24 0.83 14.38
CA SER A 12 5.24 1.06 13.31
C SER A 12 4.22 -0.07 13.16
N ASP A 13 4.58 -1.29 13.57
CA ASP A 13 3.77 -2.48 13.35
C ASP A 13 2.52 -2.50 14.24
N VAL A 14 2.68 -2.18 15.53
CA VAL A 14 1.60 -2.26 16.52
C VAL A 14 0.46 -1.29 16.19
N HIS A 15 0.76 -0.07 15.79
CA HIS A 15 -0.24 0.94 15.41
C HIS A 15 -1.06 0.48 14.20
N SER A 16 -0.42 -0.15 13.22
CA SER A 16 -1.07 -0.69 12.03
C SER A 16 -2.01 -1.85 12.38
N PHE A 17 -1.62 -2.73 13.30
CA PHE A 17 -2.49 -3.81 13.79
C PHE A 17 -3.69 -3.27 14.59
N ILE A 18 -3.48 -2.27 15.45
CA ILE A 18 -4.57 -1.61 16.20
C ILE A 18 -5.56 -0.95 15.23
N ALA A 19 -5.06 -0.19 14.24
CA ALA A 19 -5.91 0.44 13.23
C ALA A 19 -6.69 -0.60 12.42
N GLY A 20 -6.05 -1.70 12.03
CA GLY A 20 -6.70 -2.81 11.32
C GLY A 20 -7.78 -3.52 12.14
N ALA A 21 -7.57 -3.69 13.45
CA ALA A 21 -8.56 -4.27 14.35
C ALA A 21 -9.78 -3.35 14.50
N ILE A 22 -9.56 -2.06 14.74
CA ILE A 22 -10.63 -1.08 14.95
C ILE A 22 -11.45 -0.88 13.67
N LEU A 23 -10.78 -0.59 12.54
CA LEU A 23 -11.45 -0.31 11.27
C LEU A 23 -12.13 -1.57 10.71
N GLY A 24 -11.49 -2.74 10.84
CA GLY A 24 -12.09 -4.03 10.49
C GLY A 24 -13.33 -4.35 11.33
N GLY A 25 -13.28 -4.08 12.64
CA GLY A 25 -14.41 -4.26 13.55
C GLY A 25 -15.60 -3.34 13.21
N ILE A 26 -15.34 -2.05 13.00
CA ILE A 26 -16.36 -1.07 12.60
C ILE A 26 -17.00 -1.46 11.26
N ALA A 27 -16.20 -1.89 10.28
CA ALA A 27 -16.70 -2.33 8.99
C ALA A 27 -17.61 -3.57 9.11
N LYS A 28 -17.22 -4.53 9.95
CA LYS A 28 -18.02 -5.74 10.23
C LYS A 28 -19.36 -5.40 10.89
N LEU A 29 -19.38 -4.43 11.80
CA LEU A 29 -20.61 -3.96 12.46
C LEU A 29 -21.52 -3.17 11.50
N THR A 30 -20.93 -2.40 10.59
CA THR A 30 -21.69 -1.59 9.62
C THR A 30 -22.07 -2.35 8.35
N GLY A 31 -21.68 -3.62 8.22
CA GLY A 31 -21.92 -4.43 7.02
C GLY A 31 -21.18 -3.92 5.77
N ARG A 32 -20.17 -3.06 5.95
CA ARG A 32 -19.39 -2.47 4.85
C ARG A 32 -18.06 -3.18 4.69
N TYR A 33 -17.47 -3.07 3.50
CA TYR A 33 -16.10 -3.55 3.29
C TYR A 33 -15.11 -2.64 4.01
N PRO A 34 -14.19 -3.19 4.84
CA PRO A 34 -13.17 -2.39 5.51
C PRO A 34 -12.18 -1.83 4.50
N VAL A 35 -12.00 -0.51 4.53
CA VAL A 35 -10.88 0.15 3.81
C VAL A 35 -9.54 -0.33 4.37
N PHE A 36 -9.51 -0.71 5.65
CA PHE A 36 -8.32 -1.21 6.31
C PHE A 36 -8.70 -2.28 7.35
N ASP A 37 -7.99 -3.41 7.34
CA ASP A 37 -8.22 -4.54 8.23
C ASP A 37 -6.91 -5.18 8.69
N LEU A 38 -7.00 -6.20 9.54
CA LEU A 38 -5.83 -6.93 10.04
C LEU A 38 -5.03 -7.64 8.94
N ARG A 39 -5.66 -8.00 7.81
CA ARG A 39 -4.95 -8.61 6.69
C ARG A 39 -4.08 -7.57 6.00
N ARG A 40 -4.62 -6.39 5.70
CA ARG A 40 -3.86 -5.26 5.16
C ARG A 40 -2.75 -4.79 6.10
N ALA A 41 -2.97 -4.85 7.42
CA ALA A 41 -1.91 -4.59 8.40
C ALA A 41 -0.76 -5.60 8.32
N LYS A 42 -1.04 -6.88 8.07
CA LYS A 42 -0.02 -7.90 7.80
C LYS A 42 0.70 -7.65 6.49
N ASP A 43 -0.04 -7.29 5.44
CA ASP A 43 0.53 -7.03 4.11
C ASP A 43 1.53 -5.87 4.14
N LEU A 44 1.25 -4.80 4.91
CA LEU A 44 2.16 -3.67 5.11
C LEU A 44 3.48 -4.01 5.80
N ARG A 45 3.52 -5.11 6.58
CA ARG A 45 4.75 -5.57 7.22
C ARG A 45 5.75 -6.11 6.21
N TYR A 46 5.28 -6.62 5.08
CA TYR A 46 6.16 -7.11 4.02
C TYR A 46 6.74 -5.91 3.27
N ARG A 47 8.04 -5.65 3.47
CA ARG A 47 8.75 -4.51 2.88
C ARG A 47 8.68 -4.47 1.35
N PHE A 48 8.59 -5.62 0.70
CA PHE A 48 8.48 -5.73 -0.74
C PHE A 48 7.44 -6.78 -1.12
N TRP A 49 6.45 -6.37 -1.92
CA TRP A 49 5.74 -7.26 -2.81
C TRP A 49 6.55 -7.36 -4.10
N SER A 50 7.65 -8.11 -4.07
CA SER A 50 8.44 -8.37 -5.28
C SER A 50 7.75 -9.46 -6.09
N TYR A 51 7.08 -9.05 -7.16
CA TYR A 51 6.59 -9.98 -8.18
C TYR A 51 7.58 -9.96 -9.36
N ASN A 52 8.01 -11.13 -9.83
CA ASN A 52 8.81 -11.20 -11.05
C ASN A 52 7.87 -10.98 -12.25
N VAL A 53 7.92 -9.77 -12.80
CA VAL A 53 7.11 -9.32 -13.94
C VAL A 53 7.75 -9.61 -15.30
N GLU A 54 8.96 -10.17 -15.33
CA GLU A 54 9.72 -10.39 -16.57
C GLU A 54 8.99 -11.36 -17.51
N ASN A 55 8.43 -12.45 -16.97
CA ASN A 55 7.61 -13.38 -17.74
C ASN A 55 6.34 -12.71 -18.27
N PHE A 56 5.68 -11.87 -17.48
CA PHE A 56 4.48 -11.17 -17.91
C PHE A 56 4.75 -10.26 -19.12
N PHE A 57 5.82 -9.48 -19.10
CA PHE A 57 6.15 -8.61 -20.24
C PHE A 57 6.56 -9.41 -21.48
N THR A 58 7.27 -10.52 -21.28
CA THR A 58 7.69 -11.42 -22.37
C THR A 58 6.49 -12.10 -23.03
N ASP A 59 5.55 -12.62 -22.24
CA ASP A 59 4.39 -13.38 -22.72
C ASP A 59 3.32 -12.49 -23.36
N THR A 60 3.16 -11.26 -22.85
CA THR A 60 2.09 -10.36 -23.30
C THR A 60 2.53 -9.33 -24.33
N GLY A 61 3.85 -9.12 -24.51
CA GLY A 61 4.40 -8.04 -25.33
C GLY A 61 4.03 -6.64 -24.82
N TYR A 62 3.55 -6.53 -23.58
CA TYR A 62 3.06 -5.26 -23.03
C TYR A 62 4.22 -4.29 -22.75
N VAL A 63 4.10 -3.08 -23.27
CA VAL A 63 5.08 -2.00 -23.06
C VAL A 63 4.50 -0.95 -22.12
N ILE A 64 5.21 -0.66 -21.03
CA ILE A 64 4.82 0.35 -20.05
C ILE A 64 4.91 1.74 -20.70
N LYS A 65 3.76 2.33 -21.05
CA LYS A 65 3.69 3.67 -21.67
C LYS A 65 3.94 4.82 -20.70
N TYR A 66 3.59 4.65 -19.42
CA TYR A 66 3.71 5.69 -18.40
C TYR A 66 4.44 5.17 -17.17
N SER A 67 5.42 5.93 -16.68
CA SER A 67 6.13 5.57 -15.45
C SER A 67 5.24 5.79 -14.22
N PHE A 68 5.44 4.95 -13.20
CA PHE A 68 4.76 5.11 -11.91
C PHE A 68 4.94 6.50 -11.31
N LYS A 69 6.15 7.08 -11.43
CA LYS A 69 6.44 8.43 -10.93
C LYS A 69 5.53 9.49 -11.58
N ARG A 70 5.30 9.38 -12.89
CA ARG A 70 4.43 10.29 -13.63
C ARG A 70 2.98 10.14 -13.18
N THR A 71 2.45 8.92 -13.16
CA THR A 71 1.04 8.67 -12.83
C THR A 71 0.72 8.95 -11.36
N ALA A 72 1.66 8.69 -10.45
CA ALA A 72 1.53 9.04 -9.04
C ALA A 72 1.44 10.56 -8.84
N LYS A 73 2.24 11.33 -9.58
CA LYS A 73 2.17 12.79 -9.56
C LYS A 73 0.84 13.30 -10.11
N GLU A 74 0.43 12.82 -11.28
CA GLU A 74 -0.84 13.23 -11.91
C GLU A 74 -2.04 12.92 -10.99
N THR A 75 -2.04 11.76 -10.34
CA THR A 75 -3.07 11.38 -9.35
C THR A 75 -3.06 12.30 -8.13
N ALA A 76 -1.89 12.62 -7.59
CA ALA A 76 -1.77 13.52 -6.43
C ALA A 76 -2.24 14.94 -6.77
N ASP A 77 -1.87 15.45 -7.95
CA ASP A 77 -2.30 16.76 -8.44
C ASP A 77 -3.82 16.81 -8.65
N TRP A 78 -4.43 15.72 -9.14
CA TRP A 78 -5.89 15.58 -9.23
C TRP A 78 -6.56 15.65 -7.86
N TYR A 79 -6.05 14.92 -6.85
CA TYR A 79 -6.60 14.99 -5.49
C TYR A 79 -6.50 16.40 -4.87
N LYS A 80 -5.43 17.14 -5.18
CA LYS A 80 -5.29 18.54 -4.78
C LYS A 80 -6.30 19.45 -5.44
N MET A 81 -6.50 19.29 -6.75
CA MET A 81 -7.50 20.05 -7.51
C MET A 81 -8.92 19.82 -6.97
N MET A 82 -9.24 18.59 -6.56
CA MET A 82 -10.53 18.25 -5.96
C MET A 82 -10.68 18.74 -4.51
N GLY A 83 -9.63 19.30 -3.90
CA GLY A 83 -9.64 19.79 -2.53
C GLY A 83 -9.62 18.69 -1.46
N TRP A 84 -9.28 17.44 -1.84
CA TRP A 84 -9.24 16.30 -0.91
C TRP A 84 -7.93 16.25 -0.14
N ILE A 85 -6.86 16.77 -0.74
CA ILE A 85 -5.52 16.87 -0.14
C ILE A 85 -5.03 18.31 -0.39
N LYS A 86 -4.36 18.92 0.58
CA LYS A 86 -3.75 20.26 0.41
C LYS A 86 -2.33 20.14 -0.17
#